data_AF-A0AAT9HWP4-F1
#
_entry.id   AF-A0AAT9HWP4-F1
#
_cell.length_a   1.000
_cell.length_b   1.000
_cell.length_c   1.000
_cell.angle_alpha   90.00
_cell.angle_beta   90.00
_cell.angle_gamma   90.00
#
_symmetry.space_group_name_H-M   'P 1'
#
loop_
_entity.id
_entity.type
_entity.pdbx_description
1 polymer ?
#
loop_
_entity_poly.entity_id
_entity_poly.type
_entity_poly.pdbx_seq_one_letter_code
_entity_poly.pdbx_strand_id
1 'polypeptide(L)'
;MLPLPDGTSGAAARTAGAARATGRWLHFVSAKDGLPPGSTRTVAERLTELPDTVDVLLLDHLRSTWRGTGPPSADGPCSPARAAPNSPSPTAPTCCA
;
A
#
# COMPACT_ATOMS: atom_id res chain seq x y z
N MET A 1 -15.62 -8.26 -12.73
CA MET A 1 -15.70 -8.88 -11.38
C MET A 1 -15.33 -10.35 -11.52
N LEU A 2 -14.52 -10.90 -10.62
CA LEU A 2 -14.15 -12.32 -10.61
C LEU A 2 -14.93 -13.00 -9.47
N PRO A 3 -15.90 -13.88 -9.77
CA PRO A 3 -16.56 -14.66 -8.72
C PRO A 3 -15.57 -15.63 -8.10
N LEU A 4 -15.59 -15.72 -6.76
CA LEU A 4 -14.76 -16.65 -6.00
C LEU A 4 -15.69 -17.55 -5.18
N PRO A 5 -15.38 -18.86 -5.03
CA PRO A 5 -16.13 -19.74 -4.15
C PRO A 5 -16.15 -19.23 -2.71
N ASP A 6 -17.22 -19.55 -1.98
CA ASP A 6 -17.31 -19.25 -0.55
C ASP A 6 -16.15 -19.90 0.22
N GLY A 7 -15.62 -19.19 1.21
CA GLY A 7 -14.46 -19.64 1.99
C GLY A 7 -13.11 -19.48 1.29
N THR A 8 -13.06 -18.87 0.10
CA THR A 8 -11.77 -18.52 -0.55
C THR A 8 -10.95 -17.63 0.38
N SER A 9 -9.72 -18.05 0.66
CA SER A 9 -8.81 -17.29 1.52
C SER A 9 -8.41 -15.95 0.88
N GLY A 10 -8.04 -14.97 1.70
CA GLY A 10 -7.57 -13.68 1.19
C GLY A 10 -6.33 -13.82 0.29
N ALA A 11 -5.44 -14.77 0.57
CA ALA A 11 -4.28 -15.04 -0.28
C ALA A 11 -4.71 -15.58 -1.65
N ALA A 12 -5.59 -16.59 -1.67
CA ALA A 12 -6.10 -17.16 -2.92
C ALA A 12 -6.87 -16.11 -3.76
N ALA A 13 -7.67 -15.26 -3.10
CA ALA A 13 -8.36 -14.16 -3.76
C ALA A 13 -7.39 -13.16 -4.42
N ARG A 14 -6.30 -12.79 -3.72
CA ARG A 14 -5.25 -11.91 -4.26
C ARG A 14 -4.53 -12.55 -5.44
N THR A 15 -4.16 -13.82 -5.35
CA THR A 15 -3.51 -14.56 -6.46
C THR A 15 -4.42 -14.62 -7.69
N ALA A 16 -5.70 -14.94 -7.50
CA ALA A 16 -6.66 -14.99 -8.60
C ALA A 16 -6.89 -13.61 -9.25
N GLY A 17 -6.93 -12.54 -8.44
CA GLY A 17 -6.97 -11.16 -8.94
C GLY A 17 -5.70 -10.78 -9.71
N ALA A 18 -4.53 -11.13 -9.19
CA ALA A 18 -3.24 -10.85 -9.83
C ALA A 18 -3.10 -11.55 -11.19
N ALA A 19 -3.56 -12.80 -11.30
CA ALA A 19 -3.54 -13.55 -12.56
C ALA A 19 -4.40 -12.91 -13.67
N ARG A 20 -5.38 -12.07 -13.31
CA ARG A 20 -6.25 -11.36 -14.26
C ARG A 20 -5.79 -9.92 -14.54
N ALA A 21 -4.87 -9.38 -13.76
CA ALA A 21 -4.39 -8.01 -13.92
C ALA A 21 -3.54 -7.89 -15.18
N THR A 22 -3.82 -6.87 -16.00
CA THR A 22 -3.11 -6.60 -17.26
C THR A 22 -2.35 -5.28 -17.24
N GLY A 23 -2.47 -4.51 -16.16
CA GLY A 23 -1.77 -3.23 -16.00
C GLY A 23 -0.29 -3.44 -15.67
N ARG A 24 0.54 -2.44 -15.98
CA ARG A 24 1.94 -2.38 -15.54
C ARG A 24 2.09 -2.45 -14.02
N TRP A 25 1.08 -1.94 -13.30
CA TRP A 25 1.03 -1.90 -11.84
C TRP A 25 -0.24 -2.58 -11.33
N LEU A 26 -0.12 -3.26 -10.20
CA LEU A 26 -1.22 -3.89 -9.48
C LEU A 26 -1.34 -3.32 -8.07
N HIS A 27 -2.47 -2.69 -7.76
CA HIS A 27 -2.74 -2.11 -6.44
C HIS A 27 -3.64 -3.03 -5.62
N PHE A 28 -3.16 -3.48 -4.46
CA PHE A 28 -3.93 -4.27 -3.51
C PHE A 28 -4.60 -3.36 -2.48
N VAL A 29 -5.92 -3.44 -2.38
CA VAL A 29 -6.73 -2.69 -1.41
C VAL A 29 -7.63 -3.66 -0.66
N SER A 30 -7.65 -3.59 0.67
CA SER A 30 -8.59 -4.38 1.47
C SER A 30 -10.01 -3.88 1.23
N ALA A 31 -10.98 -4.79 1.08
CA ALA A 31 -12.39 -4.43 0.94
C ALA A 31 -12.97 -3.72 2.19
N LYS A 32 -12.25 -3.75 3.32
CA LYS A 32 -12.64 -3.08 4.56
C LYS A 32 -12.04 -1.68 4.69
N ASP A 33 -11.10 -1.31 3.82
CA ASP A 33 -10.40 -0.04 3.91
C ASP A 33 -11.11 1.04 3.09
N GLY A 34 -11.15 2.25 3.65
CA GLY A 34 -11.65 3.43 2.96
C GLY A 34 -10.53 4.13 2.22
N LEU A 35 -10.75 4.41 0.93
CA LEU A 35 -9.86 5.25 0.14
C LEU A 35 -10.43 6.68 0.06
N PRO A 36 -9.63 7.72 0.40
CA PRO A 36 -10.05 9.10 0.20
C PRO A 36 -10.40 9.37 -1.28
N PRO A 37 -11.34 10.27 -1.56
CA PRO A 37 -11.65 10.67 -2.93
C PRO A 37 -10.38 11.12 -3.68
N GLY A 38 -10.21 10.64 -4.91
CA GLY A 38 -9.06 10.97 -5.75
C GLY A 38 -7.78 10.18 -5.45
N SER A 39 -7.71 9.41 -4.37
CA SER A 39 -6.51 8.63 -3.99
C SER A 39 -5.99 7.72 -5.12
N THR A 40 -6.86 6.94 -5.76
CA THR A 40 -6.47 6.07 -6.88
C THR A 40 -5.85 6.84 -8.04
N ARG A 41 -6.40 8.04 -8.34
CA ARG A 41 -5.85 8.91 -9.38
C ARG A 41 -4.49 9.45 -8.98
N THR A 42 -4.35 9.95 -7.75
CA THR A 42 -3.07 10.42 -7.22
C THR A 42 -2.01 9.33 -7.28
N VAL A 43 -2.33 8.09 -6.85
CA VAL A 43 -1.39 6.97 -6.95
C VAL A 43 -0.99 6.71 -8.41
N ALA A 44 -1.95 6.66 -9.34
CA ALA A 44 -1.66 6.45 -10.76
C ALA A 44 -0.75 7.54 -11.33
N GLU A 45 -1.00 8.81 -11.02
CA GLU A 45 -0.15 9.93 -11.45
C GLU A 45 1.27 9.77 -10.88
N ARG A 46 1.43 9.44 -9.60
CA ARG A 46 2.76 9.20 -9.00
C ARG A 46 3.49 8.03 -9.63
N LEU A 47 2.80 6.95 -9.99
CA LEU A 47 3.40 5.80 -10.68
C LEU A 47 3.97 6.15 -12.07
N THR A 48 3.48 7.22 -12.72
CA THR A 48 4.05 7.68 -14.00
C THR A 48 5.40 8.39 -13.85
N GLU A 49 5.68 8.93 -12.66
CA GLU A 49 6.91 9.65 -12.35
C GLU A 49 8.01 8.70 -11.83
N LEU A 50 7.67 7.45 -11.51
CA LEU A 50 8.63 6.48 -10.98
C LEU A 50 9.52 5.89 -12.09
N PRO A 51 10.83 5.72 -11.82
CA PRO A 51 11.71 5.04 -12.75
C PRO A 51 11.34 3.55 -12.86
N ASP A 52 11.69 2.92 -13.98
CA ASP A 52 11.41 1.50 -14.24
C ASP A 52 12.12 0.53 -13.28
N THR A 53 13.04 1.03 -12.45
CA THR A 53 13.75 0.24 -11.43
C THR A 53 12.95 0.03 -10.16
N VAL A 54 11.77 0.66 -10.02
CA VAL A 54 10.90 0.47 -8.86
C VAL A 54 9.93 -0.66 -9.16
N ASP A 55 9.97 -1.71 -8.35
CA ASP A 55 9.06 -2.85 -8.49
C ASP A 55 7.85 -2.76 -7.55
N VAL A 56 8.01 -2.09 -6.40
CA VAL A 56 7.02 -2.07 -5.33
C VAL A 56 6.87 -0.67 -4.76
N LEU A 57 5.63 -0.19 -4.68
CA LEU A 57 5.26 1.05 -3.99
C LEU A 57 4.44 0.70 -2.75
N LEU A 58 4.95 1.08 -1.56
CA LEU A 58 4.22 0.94 -0.30
C LEU A 58 3.48 2.23 0.03
N LEU A 59 2.16 2.13 0.21
CA LEU A 59 1.31 3.24 0.64
C LEU A 59 1.15 3.20 2.16
N ASP A 60 1.38 4.34 2.80
CA ASP A 60 1.05 4.51 4.20
C ASP A 60 -0.48 4.57 4.40
N HIS A 61 -0.94 4.22 5.60
CA HIS A 61 -2.35 4.25 5.95
C HIS A 61 -2.57 4.80 7.35
N LEU A 62 -3.71 5.46 7.53
CA LEU A 62 -4.20 5.84 8.84
C LEU A 62 -5.20 4.78 9.30
N ARG A 63 -5.04 4.31 10.54
CA ARG A 63 -6.02 3.43 11.15
C ARG A 63 -7.08 4.28 11.82
N SER A 64 -8.34 4.09 11.49
CA SER A 64 -9.46 4.66 12.23
C SER A 64 -10.20 3.56 12.99
N THR A 65 -10.64 3.88 14.20
CA THR A 65 -11.51 3.02 15.00
C THR A 65 -12.77 3.78 15.36
N TRP A 66 -13.78 3.10 15.88
CA TRP A 66 -15.01 3.77 16.32
C TRP A 66 -14.78 4.81 17.42
N ARG A 67 -13.64 4.76 18.13
CA ARG A 67 -13.25 5.73 19.17
C ARG A 67 -12.45 6.93 18.63
N GLY A 68 -12.23 7.01 17.31
CA GLY A 68 -11.47 8.06 16.65
C GLY A 68 -10.31 7.54 15.79
N THR A 69 -9.53 8.48 15.26
CA THR A 69 -8.36 8.19 14.44
C THR A 69 -7.22 7.68 15.32
N GLY A 70 -6.72 6.48 15.01
CA GLY A 70 -5.55 5.88 15.63
C GLY A 70 -4.24 6.46 15.07
N PRO A 71 -3.10 6.06 15.64
CA PRO A 71 -1.79 6.51 15.18
C PRO A 71 -1.53 6.08 13.72
N PRO A 72 -0.65 6.78 13.00
CA PRO A 72 -0.16 6.37 11.68
C PRO A 72 0.35 4.93 11.66
N SER A 73 0.47 4.34 10.47
CA SER A 73 1.01 2.98 10.36
C SER A 73 2.42 2.90 10.95
N ALA A 74 2.71 1.79 11.61
CA ALA A 74 4.06 1.46 12.06
C ALA A 74 5.01 1.13 10.89
N ASP A 75 4.46 0.90 9.69
CA ASP A 75 5.22 0.55 8.47
C ASP A 75 5.80 1.78 7.75
N GLY A 76 5.46 2.99 8.18
CA GLY A 76 6.00 4.24 7.64
C GLY A 76 7.54 4.26 7.50
N PRO A 77 8.32 3.74 8.47
CA PRO A 77 9.78 3.63 8.37
C PRO A 77 10.29 2.58 7.36
N CYS A 78 9.47 1.59 6.99
CA CYS A 78 9.81 0.58 5.97
C CYS A 78 9.42 1.01 4.55
N SER A 79 8.60 2.05 4.40
CA SER A 79 8.48 2.75 3.12
C SER A 79 9.80 3.50 2.91
N PRO A 80 10.50 3.37 1.77
CA PRO A 80 11.70 4.15 1.52
C PRO A 80 11.30 5.62 1.52
N ALA A 81 11.48 6.27 2.66
CA ALA A 81 11.05 7.63 2.89
C ALA A 81 11.75 8.50 1.87
N ARG A 82 10.99 9.36 1.18
CA ARG A 82 11.58 10.56 0.59
C ARG A 82 12.24 11.31 1.74
N ALA A 83 13.57 11.29 1.79
CA ALA A 83 14.33 12.05 2.78
C ALA A 83 13.84 13.50 2.73
N ALA A 84 13.18 13.96 3.79
CA ALA A 84 13.00 15.38 3.99
C ALA A 84 14.41 15.98 4.13
N PRO A 85 14.74 17.10 3.46
CA PRO A 85 16.11 17.59 3.40
C PRO A 85 16.72 17.97 4.77
N ASN A 86 15.91 18.00 5.85
CA ASN A 86 16.30 18.60 7.12
C ASN A 86 15.86 17.76 8.35
N SER A 87 16.17 16.46 8.42
CA SER A 87 15.95 15.68 9.66
C SER A 87 17.21 14.92 10.07
N PRO A 88 17.65 15.00 11.34
CA PRO A 88 18.81 14.24 11.80
C PRO A 88 18.50 12.74 11.76
N SER A 89 19.45 11.99 11.20
CA SER A 89 19.39 10.54 10.98
C SER A 89 18.85 9.79 12.21
N PRO A 90 17.71 9.07 12.11
CA PRO A 90 17.38 8.07 13.10
C PRO A 90 18.24 6.83 12.84
N THR A 91 18.96 6.39 13.88
CA THR A 91 19.60 5.08 13.94
C THR A 91 18.62 3.99 13.52
N ALA A 92 19.08 3.10 12.63
CA ALA A 92 18.29 2.02 12.05
C ALA A 92 17.56 1.20 13.13
N PRO A 93 16.23 1.05 13.07
CA PRO A 93 15.56 0.00 13.80
C PRO A 93 15.69 -1.31 13.03
N THR A 94 16.20 -2.33 13.71
CA THR A 94 16.25 -3.73 13.27
C THR A 94 14.87 -4.18 12.81
N CYS A 95 14.67 -4.29 11.51
CA CYS A 95 13.56 -5.03 10.90
C CYS A 95 14.13 -6.21 10.11
N CYS A 96 14.49 -7.27 10.84
CA CYS A 96 14.57 -8.66 10.37
C CYS A 96 14.76 -9.55 11.61
N ALA A 97 13.67 -10.11 12.11
CA ALA A 97 13.61 -11.38 12.81
C ALA A 97 12.22 -11.99 12.57
#